data_AF-A0A2G9ZXZ2-F1
#
_entry.id   AF-A0A2G9ZXZ2-F1
#
_cell.length_a   1.000
_cell.length_b   1.000
_cell.length_c   1.000
_cell.angle_alpha   90.00
_cell.angle_beta   90.00
_cell.angle_gamma   90.00
#
_symmetry.space_group_name_H-M   'P 1'
#
loop_
_entity.id
_entity.type
_entity.pdbx_description
1 polymer ?
#
loop_
_entity_poly.entity_id
_entity_poly.type
_entity_poly.pdbx_seq_one_letter_code
_entity_poly.pdbx_strand_id
1 'polypeptide(L)' 'MIPIDTQGLWGKIYGYLALKDDGSTIEGFTVYKHSETPGLGGEIENRWFQKNFVGKKIVD' A
#
# COMPACT_ATOMS: atom_id res chain seq x y z
N MET A 1 0.95 3.21 -12.52
CA MET A 1 1.35 3.20 -11.09
C MET A 1 1.03 4.56 -10.48
N ILE A 2 0.40 4.56 -9.32
CA ILE A 2 -0.06 5.75 -8.59
C ILE A 2 0.78 5.87 -7.32
N PRO A 3 1.47 7.00 -7.08
CA PRO A 3 2.21 7.22 -5.84
C PRO A 3 1.24 7.44 -4.66
N ILE A 4 1.61 6.92 -3.50
CA ILE A 4 0.94 7.17 -2.22
C ILE A 4 1.88 8.02 -1.36
N ASP A 5 1.37 9.15 -0.89
CA ASP A 5 1.99 9.99 0.14
C ASP A 5 0.89 10.31 1.16
N THR A 6 1.00 9.71 2.35
CA THR A 6 -0.01 9.87 3.40
C THR A 6 0.63 9.99 4.78
N GLN A 7 -0.15 10.45 5.75
CA GLN A 7 0.25 10.58 7.15
C GLN A 7 -0.17 9.32 7.92
N GLY A 8 0.79 8.63 8.53
CA GLY A 8 0.59 7.60 9.55
C GLY A 8 0.54 8.18 10.96
N LEU A 9 0.63 7.31 11.97
CA LEU A 9 0.60 7.73 13.37
C LEU A 9 1.90 8.43 13.78
N TRP A 10 3.05 7.89 13.35
CA TRP A 10 4.37 8.37 13.76
C TRP A 10 5.13 9.11 12.65
N GLY A 11 4.61 9.09 11.42
CA GLY A 11 5.26 9.78 10.31
C GLY A 11 4.58 9.56 8.97
N LYS A 12 5.23 10.05 7.91
CA LYS A 12 4.79 9.85 6.54
C LYS A 12 4.93 8.39 6.12
N ILE A 13 3.97 7.90 5.36
CA ILE A 13 3.97 6.60 4.68
C ILE A 13 4.01 6.86 3.18
N TYR A 14 4.98 6.24 2.53
CA TYR A 14 5.16 6.31 1.09
C TYR A 14 5.03 4.94 0.44
N GLY A 15 4.32 4.90 -0.67
CA GLY A 15 4.05 3.65 -1.38
C GLY A 15 3.68 3.86 -2.84
N TYR A 16 3.37 2.75 -3.49
CA TYR A 16 2.84 2.72 -4.85
C TYR A 16 1.68 1.76 -4.96
N LEU A 17 0.69 2.14 -5.77
CA LEU A 17 -0.41 1.30 -6.20
C LEU A 17 -0.34 1.09 -7.72
N ALA A 18 -0.22 -0.16 -8.15
CA ALA A 18 -0.34 -0.55 -9.55
C ALA A 18 -1.79 -1.01 -9.81
N LEU A 19 -2.36 -0.54 -10.91
CA LEU A 19 -3.68 -0.93 -11.39
C LEU A 19 -3.50 -1.69 -12.70
N LYS A 20 -4.38 -2.65 -12.96
CA LYS A 20 -4.50 -3.30 -14.26
C LYS A 20 -4.99 -2.30 -15.32
N ASP A 21 -4.98 -2.74 -16.57
CA ASP A 21 -5.46 -1.96 -17.72
C ASP A 21 -6.93 -1.54 -17.62
N ASP A 22 -7.72 -2.20 -16.76
CA ASP A 22 -9.10 -1.81 -16.46
C ASP A 22 -9.23 -0.55 -15.58
N GLY A 23 -8.09 0.02 -15.15
CA GLY A 23 -8.03 1.26 -14.37
C GLY A 23 -8.67 1.19 -12.98
N SER A 24 -9.05 0.00 -12.51
CA SER A 24 -9.82 -0.16 -11.27
C SER A 24 -9.40 -1.35 -10.41
N THR A 25 -8.84 -2.40 -11.00
CA THR A 25 -8.37 -3.57 -10.28
C THR A 25 -6.91 -3.40 -9.89
N ILE A 26 -6.60 -3.62 -8.61
CA ILE A 26 -5.23 -3.56 -8.08
C ILE A 26 -4.41 -4.73 -8.63
N GLU A 27 -3.32 -4.42 -9.32
CA GLU A 27 -2.31 -5.38 -9.76
C GLU A 27 -1.24 -5.59 -8.68
N GLY A 28 -0.88 -4.52 -7.96
CA GLY A 28 0.14 -4.55 -6.93
C GLY A 28 0.06 -3.37 -5.99
N PHE A 29 0.49 -3.56 -4.75
CA PHE A 29 0.57 -2.53 -3.73
C PHE A 29 1.89 -2.71 -2.98
N THR A 30 2.59 -1.62 -2.71
CA THR A 30 3.80 -1.66 -1.90
C THR A 30 3.97 -0.40 -1.06
N VAL A 31 4.43 -0.59 0.18
CA VAL A 31 4.93 0.48 1.04
C VAL A 31 6.44 0.31 1.11
N TYR A 32 7.19 1.36 0.79
CA TYR A 32 8.65 1.30 0.73
C TYR A 32 9.34 2.23 1.75
N LYS A 33 8.59 3.13 2.39
CA LYS A 33 9.12 4.00 3.45
C LYS A 33 8.03 4.40 4.43
N HIS A 34 8.31 4.23 5.72
CA HIS A 34 7.49 4.72 6.83
C HIS A 34 8.34 4.87 8.10
N SER A 35 7.73 5.43 9.16
CA SER A 35 8.32 5.51 10.50
C SER A 35 7.49 4.81 11.59
N GLU A 36 6.52 3.98 11.18
CA GLU A 36 5.67 3.23 12.11
C GLU A 36 6.43 2.19 12.95
N THR A 37 5.90 1.87 14.13
CA THR A 37 6.51 0.94 15.09
C THR A 37 6.58 -0.50 14.51
N PRO A 38 7.76 -1.15 14.50
CA PRO A 38 7.88 -2.56 14.11
C PRO A 38 6.98 -3.49 14.92
N GLY A 39 6.37 -4.49 14.27
CA GLY A 39 5.44 -5.43 14.91
C GLY A 39 4.04 -4.87 15.19
N LEU A 40 3.78 -3.58 14.89
CA LEU A 40 2.47 -2.94 14.96
C LEU A 40 2.13 -2.34 13.60
N GLY A 41 2.20 -1.00 13.47
CA GLY A 41 1.96 -0.30 12.21
C GLY A 41 3.04 -0.56 11.16
N GLY A 42 4.25 -0.97 11.55
CA GLY A 42 5.32 -1.33 10.63
C GLY A 42 5.02 -2.56 9.78
N GLU A 43 4.02 -3.37 10.14
CA GLU A 43 3.64 -4.55 9.36
C GLU A 43 3.16 -4.22 7.93
N ILE A 44 2.86 -2.95 7.64
CA ILE A 44 2.43 -2.51 6.30
C ILE A 44 3.50 -2.70 5.21
N GLU A 45 4.79 -2.75 5.57
CA GLU A 45 5.87 -3.04 4.61
C GLU A 45 5.99 -4.55 4.28
N ASN A 46 5.35 -5.42 5.08
CA ASN A 46 5.48 -6.85 4.92
C ASN A 46 4.68 -7.40 3.74
N ARG A 47 5.27 -8.39 3.06
CA ARG A 47 4.66 -9.04 1.88
C ARG A 47 3.30 -9.65 2.19
N TRP A 48 3.11 -10.22 3.37
CA TRP A 48 1.84 -10.84 3.77
C TRP A 48 0.72 -9.79 3.81
N PHE A 49 1.01 -8.58 4.29
CA PHE A 49 0.06 -7.48 4.36
C PHE A 49 -0.25 -6.96 2.96
N GLN A 50 0.79 -6.65 2.19
CA GLN A 50 0.67 -6.04 0.86
C GLN A 50 -0.07 -6.93 -0.14
N LYS A 51 0.09 -8.25 -0.06
CA LYS A 51 -0.58 -9.21 -0.95
C LYS A 51 -2.10 -9.24 -0.80
N ASN A 52 -2.64 -8.83 0.35
CA ASN A 52 -4.09 -8.79 0.55
C ASN A 52 -4.82 -7.84 -0.41
N PHE A 53 -4.10 -6.91 -1.04
CA PHE A 53 -4.69 -5.89 -1.90
C PHE A 53 -4.79 -6.32 -3.37
N VAL A 54 -4.00 -7.28 -3.81
CA VAL A 54 -3.99 -7.73 -5.21
C VAL A 54 -5.36 -8.31 -5.59
N GLY A 55 -5.92 -7.82 -6.69
CA GLY A 55 -7.22 -8.25 -7.21
C GLY A 55 -8.43 -7.51 -6.62
N LYS A 56 -8.26 -6.64 -5.63
CA LYS A 56 -9.35 -5.79 -5.14
C LYS A 56 -9.62 -4.65 -6.14
N LYS A 57 -10.85 -4.15 -6.16
CA LYS A 57 -11.24 -2.95 -6.91
C LYS A 57 -11.19 -1.70 -6.05
N ILE A 58 -10.79 -0.57 -6.64
CA ILE A 58 -10.72 0.74 -5.96
C ILE A 58 -12.03 1.56 -6.08
N VAL A 59 -12.99 1.08 -6.87
CA VAL A 59 -14.32 1.67 -7.11
C VAL A 59 -15.36 0.54 -7.13
N ASP A 60 -16.60 0.88 -6.80
CA ASP A 60 -17.77 -0.03 -6.88
C ASP A 60 -18.25 -0.24 -8.33
#